data_AF-A0A443LJQ2-F1
#
_entry.id   AF-A0A443LJQ2-F1
#
_cell.length_a   1.000
_cell.length_b   1.000
_cell.length_c   1.000
_cell.angle_alpha   90.00
_cell.angle_beta   90.00
_cell.angle_gamma   90.00
#
_symmetry.space_group_name_H-M   'P 1'
#
loop_
_entity.id
_entity.type
_entity.pdbx_description
1 polymer ?
#
loop_
_entity_poly.entity_id
_entity_poly.type
_entity_poly.pdbx_seq_one_letter_code
_entity_poly.pdbx_strand_id
1 'polypeptide(L)' 'MGKHEQITITRPLWVRVSDVAHWFGISRATVYRAAARGEITIHRQRGSRVNADEMDAWLRGEPPSSAS' A
#
# COMPACT_ATOMS: atom_id res chain seq x y z
N MET A 1 24.74 21.28 -20.38
CA MET A 1 24.10 19.95 -20.45
C MET A 1 23.95 19.43 -19.01
N GLY A 2 22.86 19.76 -18.33
CA GLY A 2 22.63 19.29 -16.95
C GLY A 2 22.25 17.83 -16.98
N LYS A 3 22.98 16.98 -16.24
CA LYS A 3 22.59 15.57 -16.07
C LYS A 3 21.30 15.55 -15.26
N HIS A 4 20.19 15.18 -15.88
CA HIS A 4 18.95 14.91 -15.17
C HIS A 4 19.15 13.58 -14.42
N GLU A 5 19.43 13.67 -13.13
CA GLU A 5 19.40 12.52 -12.23
C GLU A 5 17.94 12.05 -12.14
N GLN A 6 17.65 10.88 -12.69
CA GLN A 6 16.34 10.25 -12.53
C GLN A 6 16.20 9.82 -11.07
N ILE A 7 15.45 10.59 -10.30
CA ILE A 7 15.05 10.19 -8.94
C ILE A 7 13.96 9.11 -9.11
N THR A 8 14.37 7.85 -9.08
CA THR A 8 13.41 6.74 -8.97
C THR A 8 12.82 6.76 -7.58
N ILE A 9 11.60 7.29 -7.44
CA ILE A 9 10.85 7.22 -6.18
C ILE A 9 10.36 5.79 -6.02
N THR A 10 11.15 4.96 -5.35
CA THR A 10 10.75 3.61 -4.96
C THR A 10 9.76 3.70 -3.80
N ARG A 11 8.53 3.25 -4.02
CA ARG A 11 7.52 3.13 -2.96
C ARG A 11 8.04 2.22 -1.83
N PRO A 12 7.85 2.60 -0.55
CA PRO A 12 8.25 1.75 0.57
C PRO A 12 7.39 0.49 0.66
N LEU A 13 7.98 -0.64 1.05
CA LEU A 13 7.28 -1.92 1.24
C LEU A 13 6.16 -1.85 2.30
N TRP A 14 6.32 -0.99 3.31
CA TRP A 14 5.37 -0.81 4.40
C TRP A 14 4.89 0.64 4.47
N VAL A 15 3.66 0.87 4.02
CA VAL A 15 3.06 2.21 3.98
C VAL A 15 2.23 2.42 5.23
N ARG A 16 2.39 3.57 5.90
CA ARG A 16 1.48 3.93 7.01
C ARG A 16 0.09 4.16 6.45
N VAL A 17 -0.94 3.73 7.19
CA VAL A 17 -2.34 3.99 6.79
C VAL A 17 -2.60 5.50 6.65
N SER A 18 -1.89 6.38 7.37
CA SER A 18 -1.99 7.83 7.17
C SER A 18 -1.57 8.32 5.78
N ASP A 19 -0.67 7.58 5.12
CA ASP A 19 0.03 8.02 3.91
C ASP A 19 -0.52 7.32 2.65
N VAL A 20 -1.54 6.46 2.79
CA VAL A 20 -2.11 5.68 1.66
C VAL A 20 -2.72 6.54 0.57
N ALA A 21 -3.22 7.73 0.91
CA ALA A 21 -3.72 8.67 -0.09
C ALA A 21 -2.60 9.16 -1.02
N HIS A 22 -1.39 9.34 -0.48
CA HIS A 22 -0.23 9.78 -1.26
C HIS A 22 0.32 8.67 -2.15
N TRP A 23 0.42 7.44 -1.63
CA TRP A 23 1.04 6.32 -2.35
C TRP A 23 0.10 5.57 -3.29
N PHE A 24 -1.19 5.50 -2.97
CA PHE A 24 -2.17 4.66 -3.67
C PHE A 24 -3.38 5.42 -4.21
N GLY A 25 -3.50 6.72 -3.91
CA GLY A 25 -4.65 7.51 -4.36
C GLY A 25 -5.98 7.12 -3.70
N ILE A 26 -5.97 6.40 -2.57
CA ILE A 26 -7.20 5.97 -1.88
C ILE A 26 -7.32 6.55 -0.47
N SER A 27 -8.56 6.67 0.01
CA SER A 27 -8.83 7.18 1.36
C SER A 27 -8.47 6.16 2.45
N ARG A 28 -8.09 6.67 3.63
CA ARG A 28 -7.92 5.86 4.85
C ARG A 28 -9.18 5.06 5.20
N ALA A 29 -10.35 5.66 5.03
CA ALA A 29 -11.63 5.02 5.32
C ALA A 29 -11.87 3.81 4.40
N THR A 30 -11.47 3.90 3.13
CA THR A 30 -11.54 2.78 2.19
C THR A 30 -10.66 1.62 2.66
N VAL A 31 -9.43 1.90 3.09
CA VAL A 31 -8.50 0.90 3.64
C VAL A 31 -9.10 0.21 4.87
N TYR A 32 -9.62 0.96 5.85
CA TYR A 32 -10.24 0.35 7.02
C TYR A 32 -11.47 -0.49 6.68
N ARG A 33 -12.30 -0.08 5.71
CA ARG A 33 -13.45 -0.88 5.26
C ARG A 33 -13.01 -2.17 4.56
N ALA A 34 -12.00 -2.11 3.70
CA ALA A 34 -11.45 -3.29 3.04
C ALA A 34 -10.87 -4.28 4.07
N ALA A 35 -10.14 -3.77 5.06
CA ALA A 35 -9.65 -4.59 6.17
C ALA A 35 -10.77 -5.22 7.00
N ALA A 36 -11.86 -4.47 7.26
CA ALA A 36 -13.04 -5.01 7.95
C ALA A 36 -13.75 -6.12 7.15
N ARG A 37 -13.61 -6.14 5.82
CA ARG A 37 -14.09 -7.22 4.95
C ARG A 37 -13.09 -8.37 4.79
N GLY A 38 -11.90 -8.27 5.37
CA GLY A 38 -10.84 -9.26 5.24
C GLY A 38 -10.10 -9.23 3.89
N GLU A 39 -10.24 -8.15 3.12
CA GLU A 39 -9.62 -8.04 1.80
C GLU A 39 -8.16 -7.60 1.85
N ILE A 40 -7.78 -6.84 2.89
CA ILE A 40 -6.41 -6.38 3.14
C ILE A 40 -6.07 -6.45 4.62
N THR A 41 -4.78 -6.58 4.93
CA THR A 41 -4.28 -6.71 6.29
C THR A 41 -3.70 -5.39 6.81
N ILE A 42 -4.20 -4.91 7.94
CA ILE A 42 -3.59 -3.78 8.67
C ILE A 42 -2.71 -4.32 9.78
N HIS A 43 -1.40 -4.18 9.62
CA HIS A 43 -0.40 -4.55 10.62
C HIS A 43 -0.23 -3.43 11.65
N ARG A 44 -0.30 -3.78 12.94
CA ARG A 44 -0.27 -2.82 14.07
C ARG A 44 1.07 -2.82 14.83
N GLN A 45 2.19 -2.70 14.14
CA GLN A 45 3.51 -2.58 14.75
C GLN A 45 4.03 -1.15 14.63
N ARG A 46 4.05 -0.41 15.75
CA ARG A 46 4.43 1.02 15.81
C ARG A 46 3.57 1.91 14.89
N GLY A 47 2.25 1.68 14.95
CA GLY A 47 1.23 2.34 14.11
C GLY A 47 0.51 1.37 13.18
N SER A 48 -0.50 1.85 12.47
CA SER A 48 -1.22 1.07 11.45
C SER A 48 -0.48 1.15 10.12
N ARG A 49 -0.12 0.01 9.54
CA ARG A 49 0.58 -0.12 8.26
C ARG A 49 -0.07 -1.16 7.36
N VAL A 50 0.08 -1.00 6.06
CA VAL A 50 -0.30 -1.97 5.03
C VAL A 50 0.94 -2.39 4.24
N ASN A 51 0.95 -3.64 3.78
CA ASN A 51 1.98 -4.10 2.86
C ASN A 51 1.69 -3.53 1.46
N ALA A 52 2.73 -3.03 0.79
CA ALA A 52 2.53 -2.32 -0.46
C ALA A 52 2.20 -3.26 -1.64
N ASP A 53 2.70 -4.49 -1.63
CA ASP A 53 2.43 -5.49 -2.67
C ASP A 53 1.02 -6.06 -2.52
N GLU A 54 0.57 -6.32 -1.28
CA GLU A 54 -0.83 -6.69 -0.98
C GLU A 54 -1.80 -5.61 -1.47
N MET A 55 -1.48 -4.34 -1.21
CA MET A 55 -2.26 -3.21 -1.68
C MET A 55 -2.33 -3.13 -3.22
N ASP A 56 -1.23 -3.38 -3.92
CA ASP A 56 -1.23 -3.40 -5.39
C ASP A 56 -2.07 -4.55 -5.95
N ALA A 57 -1.93 -5.75 -5.38
CA ALA A 57 -2.73 -6.91 -5.77
C ALA A 57 -4.23 -6.62 -5.56
N TRP A 58 -4.59 -6.08 -4.40
CA TRP A 58 -5.97 -5.70 -4.09
C TRP A 58 -6.51 -4.62 -5.05
N LEU A 59 -5.73 -3.60 -5.39
CA LEU A 59 -6.13 -2.55 -6.35
C LEU A 59 -6.30 -3.09 -7.77
N ARG A 60 -5.55 -4.13 -8.14
CA ARG A 60 -5.69 -4.85 -9.43
C ARG A 60 -6.88 -5.81 -9.44
N GLY A 61 -7.48 -6.09 -8.28
CA GLY A 61 -8.50 -7.13 -8.12
C GLY A 61 -7.92 -8.55 -8.18
N GLU A 62 -6.62 -8.68 -7.97
CA GLU A 62 -5.94 -9.97 -7.90
C GLU A 62 -6.13 -10.58 -6.50
N PRO A 63 -6.30 -11.91 -6.39
CA PRO A 63 -6.27 -12.56 -5.09
C PRO A 63 -4.91 -12.30 -4.43
N PRO A 64 -4.85 -12.18 -3.08
CA PRO A 64 -3.57 -12.06 -2.40
C PRO A 64 -2.70 -13.24 -2.83
N SER A 65 -1.55 -12.94 -3.43
CA SER A 65 -0.61 -13.96 -3.88
C SER A 65 -0.11 -14.70 -2.65
N SER A 66 -0.79 -15.78 -2.29
CA SER A 66 -0.24 -16.83 -1.44
C SER A 66 0.95 -17.37 -2.21
N ALA A 67 2.14 -16.90 -1.88
CA ALA A 67 3.38 -17.44 -2.43
C ALA A 67 3.35 -18.97 -2.24
N SER A 68 3.23 -19.67 -3.37
CA SER A 68 3.43 -21.12 -3.50
C SER A 68 4.88 -21.50 -3.24
#